data_AF-A0A8S1XMK3-F1
#
_entry.id   AF-A0A8S1XMK3-F1
#
_cell.length_a   1.000
_cell.length_b   1.000
_cell.length_c   1.000
_cell.angle_alpha   90.00
_cell.angle_beta   90.00
_cell.angle_gamma   90.00
#
_symmetry.space_group_name_H-M   'P 1'
#
loop_
_entity.id
_entity.type
_entity.pdbx_description
1 polymer ?
#
loop_
_entity_poly.entity_id
_entity_poly.type
_entity_poly.pdbx_seq_one_letter_code
_entity_poly.pdbx_strand_id
1 'polypeptide(L)'
;MIQIEQQENVGQKEKVRNLIEKLENHLRLDEKINNLKIQLEKMRLQITTSTDKNSIREKISQLEVAMFNYEEEKKISNYTEEEKNKLLDNIRNIIQQIRPLPFSCENKKQIHKNLKNLNRFEEHFLILRVKSSDEEFVIQASKILSLVCDKKNEIKSVINQSKDNINNGESQQGNLLENWAEIKIVEENQKVHQQETPTQGGNVIEQIDLDGQNKLSNENMIKQELIEKGQESEQICESEKCLICFAKKRKFVAIPCGHFIYCQVCKELVMQKLKCLLCRQNVLQMFEIFA
;
A
#
# COMPACT_ATOMS: atom_id res chain seq x y z
N MET A 1 -21.83 19.10 48.26
CA MET A 1 -21.58 20.20 47.30
C MET A 1 -20.12 20.27 46.87
N ILE A 2 -19.13 20.30 47.77
CA ILE A 2 -17.70 20.45 47.42
C ILE A 2 -17.15 19.36 46.47
N GLN A 3 -17.63 18.12 46.55
CA GLN A 3 -17.16 17.04 45.66
C GLN A 3 -17.65 17.17 44.21
N ILE A 4 -18.76 17.89 43.96
CA ILE A 4 -19.32 18.04 42.61
C ILE A 4 -18.51 19.09 41.82
N GLU A 5 -18.12 20.20 42.46
CA GLU A 5 -17.30 21.25 41.84
C GLU A 5 -15.89 20.76 41.47
N GLN A 6 -15.32 19.82 42.23
CA GLN A 6 -14.02 19.24 41.92
C GLN A 6 -14.05 18.32 40.70
N GLN A 7 -15.16 17.60 40.46
CA GLN A 7 -15.31 16.73 39.30
C GLN A 7 -15.54 17.51 38.00
N GLU A 8 -16.29 18.62 38.04
CA GLU A 8 -16.50 19.47 36.86
C GLU A 8 -15.20 20.11 36.35
N ASN A 9 -14.30 20.47 37.27
CA ASN A 9 -13.01 21.07 36.93
C ASN A 9 -12.05 20.09 36.21
N VAL A 10 -12.10 18.81 36.57
CA VAL A 10 -11.30 17.76 35.90
C VAL A 10 -11.76 17.57 34.45
N GLY A 11 -13.07 17.50 34.21
CA GLY A 11 -13.63 17.34 32.87
C GLY A 11 -13.32 18.52 31.93
N GLN A 12 -13.32 19.76 32.46
CA GLN A 12 -12.96 20.94 31.68
C GLN A 12 -11.47 20.96 31.30
N LYS A 13 -10.58 20.59 32.24
CA LYS A 13 -9.13 20.51 31.97
C LYS A 13 -8.80 19.50 30.88
N GLU A 14 -9.46 18.34 30.88
CA GLU A 14 -9.25 17.32 29.84
C GLU A 14 -9.70 17.81 28.46
N LYS A 15 -10.86 18.48 28.39
CA LYS A 15 -11.34 19.09 27.14
C LYS A 15 -10.36 20.12 26.59
N VAL A 16 -9.80 20.97 27.45
CA VAL A 16 -8.80 21.98 27.05
C VAL A 16 -7.52 21.30 26.55
N ARG A 17 -7.03 20.26 27.23
CA ARG A 17 -5.85 19.49 26.78
C ARG A 17 -6.07 18.90 25.38
N ASN A 18 -7.21 18.25 25.16
CA ASN A 18 -7.56 17.66 23.86
C ASN A 18 -7.67 18.71 22.74
N LEU A 19 -8.17 19.92 23.05
CA LEU A 19 -8.21 21.02 22.08
C LEU A 19 -6.80 21.54 21.73
N ILE A 20 -5.91 21.65 22.71
CA ILE A 20 -4.52 22.06 22.49
C ILE A 20 -3.80 21.03 21.60
N GLU A 21 -3.92 19.74 21.91
CA GLU A 21 -3.30 18.67 21.11
C GLU A 21 -3.82 18.66 19.66
N LYS A 22 -5.14 18.84 19.47
CA LYS A 22 -5.71 18.99 18.11
C LYS A 22 -5.11 20.19 17.39
N LEU A 23 -5.00 21.34 18.04
CA LEU A 23 -4.44 22.56 17.44
C LEU A 23 -2.96 22.38 17.05
N GLU A 24 -2.15 21.77 17.91
CA GLU A 24 -0.75 21.47 17.61
C GLU A 24 -0.59 20.53 16.41
N ASN A 25 -1.43 19.50 16.33
CA ASN A 25 -1.45 18.58 15.18
C ASN A 25 -1.84 19.31 13.88
N HIS A 26 -2.81 20.22 13.93
CA HIS A 26 -3.17 21.05 12.78
C HIS A 26 -2.03 21.94 12.30
N LEU A 27 -1.34 22.62 13.23
CA LEU A 27 -0.20 23.47 12.90
C LEU A 27 0.93 22.66 12.25
N ARG A 28 1.23 21.46 12.76
CA ARG A 28 2.23 20.56 12.18
C ARG A 28 1.87 20.09 10.76
N LEU A 29 0.59 19.82 10.48
CA LEU A 29 0.14 19.46 9.14
C LEU A 29 0.27 20.63 8.17
N ASP A 30 -0.08 21.85 8.61
CA ASP A 30 0.05 23.06 7.79
C ASP A 30 1.51 23.38 7.44
N GLU A 31 2.42 23.21 8.38
CA GLU A 31 3.85 23.33 8.12
C GLU A 31 4.34 22.32 7.08
N LYS A 32 3.93 21.05 7.19
CA LYS A 32 4.28 20.00 6.20
C LYS A 32 3.73 20.33 4.81
N ILE A 33 2.47 20.75 4.71
CA ILE A 33 1.85 21.12 3.43
C ILE A 33 2.59 22.30 2.80
N ASN A 34 2.90 23.33 3.59
CA ASN A 34 3.64 24.50 3.10
C ASN A 34 5.05 24.14 2.64
N ASN A 35 5.77 23.28 3.38
CA ASN A 35 7.09 22.81 2.98
C ASN A 35 7.04 22.03 1.65
N LEU A 36 6.05 21.17 1.46
CA LEU A 36 5.85 20.46 0.19
C LEU A 36 5.53 21.42 -0.96
N LYS A 37 4.69 22.44 -0.74
CA LYS A 37 4.40 23.48 -1.74
C LYS A 37 5.66 24.20 -2.21
N ILE A 38 6.52 24.58 -1.26
CA ILE A 38 7.80 25.24 -1.56
C ILE A 38 8.72 24.31 -2.38
N GLN A 39 8.84 23.04 -1.99
CA GLN A 39 9.63 22.05 -2.73
C GLN A 39 9.09 21.84 -4.15
N LEU A 40 7.78 21.76 -4.29
CA LEU A 40 7.10 21.53 -5.55
C LEU A 40 7.33 22.70 -6.52
N GLU A 41 7.21 23.95 -6.05
CA GLU A 41 7.54 25.13 -6.86
C GLU A 41 9.03 25.17 -7.25
N LYS A 42 9.95 24.80 -6.34
CA LYS A 42 11.37 24.67 -6.68
C LYS A 42 11.61 23.63 -7.79
N MET A 43 10.96 22.47 -7.71
CA MET A 43 11.08 21.40 -8.72
C MET A 43 10.47 21.81 -10.06
N ARG A 44 9.35 22.54 -10.05
CA ARG A 44 8.74 23.13 -11.26
C ARG A 44 9.65 24.16 -11.93
N LEU A 45 10.43 24.93 -11.18
CA LEU A 45 11.44 25.81 -11.78
C LEU A 45 12.59 24.99 -12.38
N GLN A 46 13.07 23.95 -11.69
CA GLN A 46 14.16 23.09 -12.18
C GLN A 46 13.83 22.33 -13.47
N ILE A 47 12.56 21.97 -13.71
CA ILE A 47 12.17 21.26 -14.94
C ILE A 47 12.40 22.09 -16.20
N THR A 48 12.43 23.43 -16.07
CA THR A 48 12.59 24.35 -17.20
C THR A 48 14.04 24.40 -17.67
N THR A 49 15.00 24.13 -16.77
CA THR A 49 16.45 24.26 -17.03
C THR A 49 17.17 22.91 -17.11
N SER A 50 16.60 21.83 -16.59
CA SER A 50 17.24 20.50 -16.54
C SER A 50 17.18 19.74 -17.87
N THR A 51 18.25 18.98 -18.14
CA THR A 51 18.34 18.00 -19.24
C THR A 51 17.57 16.71 -18.91
N ASP A 52 17.49 16.31 -17.64
CA ASP A 52 16.71 15.15 -17.18
C ASP A 52 15.33 15.57 -16.69
N LYS A 53 14.42 15.83 -17.63
CA LYS A 53 13.05 16.26 -17.34
C LYS A 53 12.18 15.14 -16.78
N ASN A 54 12.48 13.87 -17.10
CA ASN A 54 11.64 12.74 -16.71
C ASN A 54 11.76 12.44 -15.22
N SER A 55 12.99 12.40 -14.68
CA SER A 55 13.23 12.23 -13.25
C SER A 55 12.57 13.35 -12.42
N ILE A 56 12.62 14.59 -12.91
CA ILE A 56 11.98 15.73 -12.24
C ILE A 56 10.46 15.61 -12.26
N ARG A 57 9.85 15.21 -13.40
CA ARG A 57 8.39 14.99 -13.47
C ARG A 57 7.94 13.93 -12.48
N GLU A 58 8.67 12.82 -12.36
CA GLU A 58 8.34 11.76 -11.42
C GLU A 58 8.36 12.28 -9.97
N LYS A 59 9.39 13.02 -9.58
CA LYS A 59 9.46 13.66 -8.25
C LYS A 59 8.35 14.68 -8.01
N ILE A 60 7.98 15.47 -9.02
CA ILE A 60 6.83 16.39 -8.93
C ILE A 60 5.55 15.59 -8.64
N SER A 61 5.30 14.50 -9.37
CA SER A 61 4.13 13.65 -9.14
C SER A 61 4.13 13.05 -7.73
N GLN A 62 5.29 12.62 -7.21
CA GLN A 62 5.40 12.12 -5.83
C GLN A 62 5.07 13.22 -4.80
N LEU A 63 5.57 14.44 -4.99
CA LEU A 63 5.27 15.60 -4.12
C LEU A 63 3.79 15.99 -4.17
N GLU A 64 3.18 16.00 -5.35
CA GLU A 64 1.75 16.28 -5.55
C GLU A 64 0.88 15.26 -4.80
N VAL A 65 1.21 13.97 -4.90
CA VAL A 65 0.53 12.90 -4.15
C VAL A 65 0.71 13.08 -2.64
N ALA A 66 1.94 13.37 -2.18
CA ALA A 66 2.20 13.60 -0.76
C ALA A 66 1.41 14.79 -0.20
N MET A 67 1.37 15.89 -0.94
CA MET A 67 0.63 17.10 -0.54
C MET A 67 -0.88 16.83 -0.48
N PHE A 68 -1.44 16.15 -1.49
CA PHE A 68 -2.84 15.73 -1.47
C PHE A 68 -3.16 14.86 -0.24
N ASN A 69 -2.30 13.91 0.09
CA ASN A 69 -2.49 13.05 1.26
C ASN A 69 -2.49 13.84 2.58
N TYR A 70 -1.64 14.85 2.74
CA TYR A 70 -1.64 15.69 3.94
C TYR A 70 -2.85 16.63 4.01
N GLU A 71 -3.32 17.15 2.87
CA GLU A 71 -4.54 17.96 2.82
C GLU A 71 -5.78 17.13 3.21
N GLU A 72 -5.86 15.87 2.75
CA GLU A 72 -6.94 14.95 3.16
C GLU A 72 -6.84 14.57 4.64
N GLU A 73 -5.64 14.29 5.15
CA GLU A 73 -5.41 14.04 6.58
C GLU A 73 -5.88 15.23 7.44
N LYS A 74 -5.58 16.46 7.00
CA LYS A 74 -6.06 17.69 7.65
C LYS A 74 -7.59 17.82 7.60
N LYS A 75 -8.24 17.43 6.51
CA LYS A 75 -9.71 17.46 6.42
C LYS A 75 -10.34 16.45 7.38
N ILE A 76 -9.80 15.24 7.43
CA ILE A 76 -10.32 14.16 8.29
C ILE A 76 -10.11 14.49 9.77
N SER A 77 -8.98 15.10 10.14
CA SER A 77 -8.73 15.48 11.53
C SER A 77 -9.67 16.58 12.03
N ASN A 78 -10.25 17.37 11.11
CA ASN A 78 -11.26 18.38 11.43
C ASN A 78 -12.68 17.82 11.59
N TYR A 79 -12.94 16.59 11.16
CA TYR A 79 -14.28 16.03 11.25
C TYR A 79 -14.64 15.72 12.70
N THR A 80 -15.86 16.11 13.06
CA THR A 80 -16.53 15.59 14.26
C THR A 80 -16.72 14.08 14.15
N GLU A 81 -16.86 13.40 15.28
CA GLU A 81 -17.14 11.96 15.28
C GLU A 81 -18.42 11.61 14.52
N GLU A 82 -19.43 12.47 14.56
CA GLU A 82 -20.66 12.30 13.79
C GLU A 82 -20.41 12.39 12.28
N GLU A 83 -19.62 13.36 11.83
CA GLU A 83 -19.26 13.50 10.41
C GLU A 83 -18.40 12.34 9.91
N LYS A 84 -17.45 11.86 10.73
CA LYS A 84 -16.67 10.66 10.43
C LYS A 84 -17.58 9.44 10.26
N ASN A 85 -18.48 9.20 11.20
CA ASN A 85 -19.42 8.07 11.13
C ASN A 85 -20.33 8.16 9.91
N LYS A 86 -20.86 9.35 9.61
CA LYS A 86 -21.66 9.59 8.41
C LYS A 86 -20.88 9.34 7.13
N LEU A 87 -19.62 9.75 7.06
CA LEU A 87 -18.75 9.45 5.93
C LEU A 87 -18.53 7.93 5.77
N LEU A 88 -18.22 7.24 6.85
CA LEU A 88 -18.01 5.78 6.86
C LEU A 88 -19.26 5.03 6.41
N ASP A 89 -20.45 5.46 6.86
CA ASP A 89 -21.73 4.89 6.44
C ASP A 89 -22.02 5.14 4.96
N ASN A 90 -21.76 6.35 4.46
CA ASN A 90 -21.89 6.66 3.04
C ASN A 90 -20.97 5.77 2.19
N ILE A 91 -19.73 5.57 2.62
CA ILE A 91 -18.79 4.68 1.92
C ILE A 91 -19.28 3.23 1.95
N ARG A 92 -19.77 2.75 3.10
CA ARG A 92 -20.35 1.41 3.23
C ARG A 92 -21.51 1.22 2.25
N ASN A 93 -22.41 2.20 2.16
CA ASN A 93 -23.54 2.20 1.24
C ASN A 93 -23.08 2.18 -0.23
N ILE A 94 -22.08 2.98 -0.60
CA ILE A 94 -21.51 2.98 -1.95
C ILE A 94 -20.94 1.60 -2.30
N ILE A 95 -20.16 0.98 -1.40
CA ILE A 95 -19.58 -0.35 -1.65
C ILE A 95 -20.68 -1.41 -1.79
N GLN A 96 -21.71 -1.36 -0.94
CA GLN A 96 -22.84 -2.28 -1.01
C GLN A 96 -23.65 -2.15 -2.31
N GLN A 97 -23.76 -0.94 -2.86
CA GLN A 97 -24.44 -0.69 -4.14
C GLN A 97 -23.69 -1.24 -5.36
N ILE A 98 -22.39 -1.56 -5.24
CA ILE A 98 -21.63 -2.18 -6.32
C ILE A 98 -22.16 -3.60 -6.56
N ARG A 99 -22.93 -3.80 -7.63
CA ARG A 99 -23.38 -5.14 -8.00
C ARG A 99 -22.31 -5.86 -8.83
N PRO A 100 -22.01 -7.13 -8.55
CA PRO A 100 -21.24 -7.92 -9.48
C PRO A 100 -22.05 -8.07 -10.77
N LEU A 101 -21.41 -7.85 -11.91
CA LEU A 101 -22.04 -7.98 -13.22
C LEU A 101 -21.45 -9.19 -13.94
N PRO A 102 -22.27 -9.99 -14.65
CA PRO A 102 -21.76 -11.06 -15.50
C PRO A 102 -20.80 -10.49 -16.53
N PHE A 103 -19.77 -11.25 -16.88
CA PHE A 103 -18.76 -10.78 -17.82
C PHE A 103 -19.35 -10.78 -19.23
N SER A 104 -19.50 -9.58 -19.80
CA SER A 104 -19.91 -9.35 -21.19
C SER A 104 -19.20 -8.13 -21.76
N CYS A 105 -19.22 -7.96 -23.09
CA CYS A 105 -18.65 -6.78 -23.75
C CYS A 105 -19.28 -5.47 -23.24
N GLU A 106 -20.59 -5.47 -22.98
CA GLU A 106 -21.34 -4.33 -22.46
C GLU A 106 -20.91 -3.99 -21.03
N ASN A 107 -20.64 -5.01 -20.20
CA ASN A 107 -20.33 -4.84 -18.78
C ASN A 107 -18.84 -4.58 -18.49
N LYS A 108 -17.91 -4.87 -19.43
CA LYS A 108 -16.45 -4.74 -19.22
C LYS A 108 -16.05 -3.38 -18.62
N LYS A 109 -16.58 -2.28 -19.17
CA LYS A 109 -16.27 -0.91 -18.69
C LYS A 109 -16.73 -0.67 -17.26
N GLN A 110 -17.93 -1.14 -16.90
CA GLN A 110 -18.50 -0.94 -15.57
C GLN A 110 -17.78 -1.82 -14.53
N ILE A 111 -17.47 -3.08 -14.86
CA ILE A 111 -16.68 -3.97 -14.01
C ILE A 111 -15.31 -3.35 -13.71
N HIS A 112 -14.61 -2.86 -14.74
CA HIS A 112 -13.32 -2.21 -14.58
C HIS A 112 -13.41 -0.96 -13.70
N LYS A 113 -14.42 -0.11 -13.93
CA LYS A 113 -14.69 1.06 -13.10
C LYS A 113 -14.95 0.70 -11.63
N ASN A 114 -15.75 -0.34 -11.39
CA ASN A 114 -16.06 -0.83 -10.04
C ASN A 114 -14.80 -1.33 -9.32
N LEU A 115 -13.99 -2.18 -9.97
CA LEU A 115 -12.73 -2.67 -9.40
C LEU A 115 -11.74 -1.53 -9.12
N LYS A 116 -11.62 -0.56 -10.03
CA LYS A 116 -10.76 0.62 -9.83
C LYS A 116 -11.20 1.45 -8.62
N ASN A 117 -12.50 1.65 -8.45
CA ASN A 117 -13.03 2.36 -7.28
C ASN A 117 -12.77 1.57 -5.98
N LEU A 118 -12.98 0.25 -5.99
CA LEU A 118 -12.70 -0.62 -4.84
C LEU A 118 -11.21 -0.58 -4.45
N ASN A 119 -10.29 -0.63 -5.42
CA ASN A 119 -8.85 -0.49 -5.15
C ASN A 119 -8.54 0.87 -4.52
N ARG A 120 -9.16 1.94 -5.00
CA ARG A 120 -8.97 3.29 -4.44
C ARG A 120 -9.46 3.39 -3.00
N PHE A 121 -10.59 2.76 -2.68
CA PHE A 121 -11.05 2.66 -1.29
C PHE A 121 -10.06 1.86 -0.44
N GLU A 122 -9.62 0.71 -0.91
CA GLU A 122 -8.64 -0.13 -0.20
C GLU A 122 -7.35 0.64 0.14
N GLU A 123 -6.75 1.30 -0.84
CA GLU A 123 -5.54 2.12 -0.64
C GLU A 123 -5.77 3.23 0.40
N HIS A 124 -6.88 3.97 0.26
CA HIS A 124 -7.19 5.09 1.16
C HIS A 124 -7.38 4.60 2.60
N PHE A 125 -8.17 3.53 2.81
CA PHE A 125 -8.41 3.00 4.15
C PHE A 125 -7.19 2.31 4.75
N LEU A 126 -6.29 1.72 3.95
CA LEU A 126 -5.01 1.21 4.45
C LEU A 126 -4.14 2.35 4.99
N ILE A 127 -4.06 3.48 4.28
CA ILE A 127 -3.30 4.66 4.73
C ILE A 127 -3.91 5.21 6.02
N LEU A 128 -5.23 5.41 6.06
CA LEU A 128 -5.91 5.95 7.24
C LEU A 128 -5.75 5.04 8.46
N ARG A 129 -5.82 3.72 8.26
CA ARG A 129 -5.61 2.74 9.34
C ARG A 129 -4.20 2.82 9.94
N VAL A 130 -3.17 3.02 9.12
CA VAL A 130 -1.78 3.12 9.58
C VAL A 130 -1.50 4.44 10.30
N LYS A 131 -2.16 5.52 9.88
CA LYS A 131 -1.92 6.88 10.40
C LYS A 131 -2.78 7.24 11.62
N SER A 132 -3.94 6.60 11.80
CA SER A 132 -4.86 6.93 12.89
C SER A 132 -4.34 6.38 14.23
N SER A 133 -4.36 7.23 15.26
CA SER A 133 -4.19 6.84 16.66
C SER A 133 -5.52 6.47 17.34
N ASP A 134 -6.65 6.76 16.70
CA ASP A 134 -7.99 6.44 17.18
C ASP A 134 -8.33 4.98 16.90
N GLU A 135 -8.41 4.17 17.97
CA GLU A 135 -8.64 2.73 17.91
C GLU A 135 -10.03 2.38 17.35
N GLU A 136 -11.07 3.14 17.72
CA GLU A 136 -12.43 2.90 17.20
C GLU A 136 -12.46 3.14 15.70
N PHE A 137 -11.84 4.23 15.24
CA PHE A 137 -11.71 4.51 13.82
C PHE A 137 -10.93 3.40 13.08
N VAL A 138 -9.84 2.90 13.65
CA VAL A 138 -9.04 1.79 13.09
C VAL A 138 -9.88 0.51 12.93
N ILE A 139 -10.74 0.21 13.91
CA ILE A 139 -11.67 -0.92 13.86
C ILE A 139 -12.69 -0.70 12.73
N GLN A 140 -13.30 0.47 12.62
CA GLN A 140 -14.27 0.77 11.57
C GLN A 140 -13.65 0.74 10.17
N ALA A 141 -12.45 1.30 10.01
CA ALA A 141 -11.67 1.22 8.77
C ALA A 141 -11.39 -0.24 8.37
N SER A 142 -11.08 -1.11 9.35
CA SER A 142 -10.83 -2.53 9.11
C SER A 142 -12.10 -3.26 8.64
N LYS A 143 -13.27 -2.93 9.19
CA LYS A 143 -14.56 -3.46 8.71
C LYS A 143 -14.84 -3.05 7.26
N ILE A 144 -14.55 -1.81 6.88
CA ILE A 144 -14.69 -1.34 5.50
C ILE A 144 -13.71 -2.07 4.57
N LEU A 145 -12.45 -2.26 4.97
CA LEU A 145 -11.48 -3.02 4.19
C LEU A 145 -11.95 -4.46 3.94
N SER A 146 -12.51 -5.13 4.96
CA SER A 146 -13.11 -6.45 4.78
C SER A 146 -14.21 -6.42 3.74
N LEU A 147 -15.13 -5.46 3.83
CA LEU A 147 -16.23 -5.31 2.88
C LEU A 147 -15.73 -5.07 1.44
N VAL A 148 -14.69 -4.25 1.28
CA VAL A 148 -14.05 -4.02 -0.03
C VAL A 148 -13.47 -5.33 -0.58
N CYS A 149 -12.74 -6.10 0.24
CA CYS A 149 -12.19 -7.40 -0.14
C CYS A 149 -13.29 -8.38 -0.56
N ASP A 150 -14.35 -8.52 0.24
CA ASP A 150 -15.49 -9.39 -0.06
C ASP A 150 -16.13 -9.01 -1.40
N LYS A 151 -16.30 -7.71 -1.66
CA LYS A 151 -16.89 -7.21 -2.89
C LYS A 151 -16.01 -7.44 -4.12
N LYS A 152 -14.69 -7.30 -3.98
CA LYS A 152 -13.73 -7.66 -5.03
C LYS A 152 -13.81 -9.15 -5.33
N ASN A 153 -13.90 -10.00 -4.31
CA ASN A 153 -14.02 -11.44 -4.46
C ASN A 153 -15.33 -11.84 -5.13
N GLU A 154 -16.45 -11.20 -4.80
CA GLU A 154 -17.75 -11.40 -5.45
C GLU A 154 -17.67 -11.10 -6.96
N ILE A 155 -17.09 -9.95 -7.34
CA ILE A 155 -16.87 -9.58 -8.74
C ILE A 155 -15.97 -10.61 -9.43
N LYS A 156 -14.86 -11.01 -8.80
CA LYS A 156 -13.92 -12.02 -9.35
C LYS A 156 -14.59 -13.37 -9.56
N SER A 157 -15.46 -13.80 -8.63
CA SER A 157 -16.20 -15.05 -8.74
C SER A 157 -17.14 -15.04 -9.95
N VAL A 158 -17.92 -13.97 -10.13
CA VAL A 158 -18.84 -13.85 -11.28
C VAL A 158 -18.08 -13.81 -12.61
N ILE A 159 -16.93 -13.15 -12.64
CA ILE A 159 -16.02 -13.13 -13.80
C ILE A 159 -15.50 -14.54 -14.12
N ASN A 160 -15.12 -15.34 -13.12
CA ASN A 160 -14.63 -16.70 -13.32
C ASN A 160 -15.73 -17.66 -13.78
N GLN A 161 -16.92 -17.62 -13.17
CA GLN A 161 -18.07 -18.40 -13.62
C GLN A 161 -18.42 -18.12 -15.09
N SER A 162 -18.33 -16.86 -15.51
CA SER A 162 -18.56 -16.48 -16.90
C SER A 162 -17.52 -17.07 -17.85
N LYS A 163 -16.26 -17.24 -17.42
CA LYS A 163 -15.22 -17.91 -18.21
C LYS A 163 -15.48 -19.40 -18.38
N ASP A 164 -15.87 -20.06 -17.30
CA ASP A 164 -16.10 -21.51 -17.33
C ASP A 164 -17.25 -21.86 -18.28
N ASN A 165 -18.29 -21.02 -18.32
CA ASN A 165 -19.39 -21.16 -19.29
C ASN A 165 -18.95 -20.97 -20.75
N ILE A 166 -18.00 -20.06 -21.01
CA ILE A 166 -17.45 -19.85 -22.37
C ILE A 166 -16.59 -21.05 -22.80
N ASN A 167 -15.78 -21.60 -21.90
CA ASN A 167 -14.89 -22.72 -22.22
C ASN A 167 -15.65 -24.04 -22.46
N ASN A 168 -16.80 -24.22 -21.79
CA ASN A 168 -17.64 -25.41 -21.97
C ASN A 168 -18.59 -25.30 -23.17
N GLY A 169 -18.70 -24.12 -23.79
CA GLY A 169 -19.44 -23.88 -25.03
C GLY A 169 -18.51 -23.89 -26.25
N GLU A 170 -18.25 -25.07 -26.81
CA GLU A 170 -17.55 -25.18 -28.10
C GLU A 170 -18.38 -24.53 -29.22
N SER A 171 -18.10 -23.27 -29.53
CA SER A 171 -17.90 -22.76 -30.90
C SER A 171 -17.93 -21.23 -30.97
N GLN A 172 -16.92 -20.67 -31.64
CA GLN A 172 -16.86 -19.32 -32.21
C GLN A 172 -16.85 -18.11 -31.25
N GLN A 173 -15.76 -17.90 -30.48
CA GLN A 173 -15.42 -16.54 -29.99
C GLN A 173 -13.94 -16.39 -29.54
N GLY A 174 -13.00 -16.64 -30.45
CA GLY A 174 -11.54 -16.46 -30.21
C GLY A 174 -11.10 -15.02 -29.88
N ASN A 175 -11.91 -14.01 -30.18
CA ASN A 175 -11.56 -12.58 -29.96
C ASN A 175 -11.79 -12.08 -28.52
N LEU A 176 -12.38 -12.87 -27.62
CA LEU A 176 -12.64 -12.40 -26.25
C LEU A 176 -11.41 -12.51 -25.33
N LEU A 177 -10.48 -13.44 -25.61
CA LEU A 177 -9.33 -13.76 -24.75
C LEU A 177 -8.20 -12.72 -24.81
N GLU A 178 -7.96 -12.06 -25.95
CA GLU A 178 -6.95 -10.99 -26.02
C GLU A 178 -7.32 -9.76 -25.17
N ASN A 179 -8.62 -9.54 -24.95
CA ASN A 179 -9.15 -8.47 -24.09
C ASN A 179 -8.93 -8.69 -22.57
N TRP A 180 -8.43 -9.86 -22.16
CA TRP A 180 -8.14 -10.22 -20.76
C TRP A 180 -6.82 -9.65 -20.24
N ALA A 181 -5.82 -9.50 -21.12
CA ALA A 181 -4.49 -9.06 -20.72
C ALA A 181 -4.51 -7.65 -20.10
N GLU A 182 -5.37 -6.76 -20.60
CA GLU A 182 -5.51 -5.39 -20.11
C GLU A 182 -5.98 -5.28 -18.65
N ILE A 183 -6.81 -6.22 -18.17
CA ILE A 183 -7.30 -6.20 -16.78
C ILE A 183 -6.22 -6.73 -15.82
N LYS A 184 -5.43 -7.73 -16.24
CA LYS A 184 -4.28 -8.23 -15.49
C LYS A 184 -3.19 -7.17 -15.29
N ILE A 185 -2.94 -6.35 -16.30
CA ILE A 185 -1.93 -5.27 -16.26
C ILE A 185 -2.23 -4.22 -15.17
N VAL A 186 -3.50 -4.00 -14.82
CA VAL A 186 -3.87 -3.08 -13.73
C VAL A 186 -3.57 -3.67 -12.34
N GLU A 187 -3.64 -5.00 -12.17
CA GLU A 187 -3.25 -5.66 -10.92
C GLU A 187 -1.72 -5.76 -10.74
N GLU A 188 -0.95 -5.90 -11.83
CA GLU A 188 0.51 -5.99 -11.78
C GLU A 188 1.20 -4.63 -11.59
N ASN A 189 0.71 -3.57 -12.25
CA ASN A 189 1.27 -2.22 -12.12
C ASN A 189 1.04 -1.58 -10.73
N GLN A 190 0.03 -2.03 -9.98
CA GLN A 190 -0.23 -1.56 -8.60
C GLN A 190 0.74 -2.13 -7.56
N LYS A 191 1.46 -3.22 -7.85
CA LYS A 191 2.52 -3.75 -6.97
C LYS A 191 3.80 -2.90 -6.99
N VAL A 192 3.96 -2.03 -7.99
CA VAL A 192 5.17 -1.21 -8.17
C VAL A 192 5.17 0.06 -7.29
N HIS A 193 4.00 0.53 -6.83
CA HIS A 193 3.88 1.80 -6.09
C HIS A 193 3.91 1.68 -4.55
N GLN A 194 4.26 0.51 -4.00
CA GLN A 194 4.47 0.32 -2.55
C GLN A 194 5.92 0.60 -2.10
N GLN A 195 6.74 1.22 -2.94
CA GLN A 195 8.09 1.66 -2.55
C GLN A 195 8.08 3.11 -2.07
N GLU A 196 8.32 3.23 -0.75
CA GLU A 196 9.02 4.31 -0.05
C GLU A 196 8.28 5.66 0.13
N THR A 197 7.81 5.88 1.37
CA THR A 197 7.96 7.19 2.01
C THR A 197 8.97 7.05 3.16
N PRO A 198 10.01 7.90 3.23
CA PRO A 198 10.93 7.93 4.35
C PRO A 198 10.36 8.82 5.46
N THR A 199 9.92 8.24 6.57
CA THR A 199 9.79 8.95 7.85
C THR A 199 11.03 8.69 8.69
N GLN A 200 12.02 9.58 8.58
CA GLN A 200 12.85 10.10 9.68
C GLN A 200 13.95 10.99 9.09
N GLY A 201 13.96 12.26 9.48
CA GLY A 201 15.00 13.23 9.12
C GLY A 201 15.15 14.26 10.23
N GLY A 202 16.01 13.92 11.20
CA GLY A 202 16.69 14.91 12.01
C GLY A 202 17.69 15.68 11.15
N ASN A 203 17.89 16.96 11.51
CA ASN A 203 18.87 17.85 10.92
C ASN A 203 20.29 17.30 11.04
N VAL A 204 21.02 17.18 9.92
CA VAL A 204 22.43 17.60 9.79
C VAL A 204 22.66 18.09 8.36
N ILE A 205 23.06 19.36 8.26
CA ILE A 205 23.64 19.99 7.08
C ILE A 205 25.14 19.66 7.12
N GLU A 206 25.74 19.13 6.04
CA GLU A 206 27.02 19.63 5.51
C GLU A 206 27.41 19.02 4.15
N GLN A 207 27.67 19.96 3.23
CA GLN A 207 28.68 20.03 2.17
C GLN A 207 28.85 18.92 1.12
N ILE A 208 28.59 19.35 -0.11
CA ILE A 208 28.96 18.77 -1.39
C ILE A 208 30.42 19.10 -1.65
N ASP A 209 31.25 18.10 -1.91
CA ASP A 209 32.48 18.25 -2.69
C ASP A 209 32.36 17.37 -3.96
N LEU A 210 32.49 18.05 -5.10
CA LEU A 210 32.58 17.48 -6.43
C LEU A 210 34.06 17.24 -6.72
N ASP A 211 34.45 15.99 -6.98
CA ASP A 211 35.55 15.71 -7.90
C ASP A 211 35.39 14.32 -8.52
N GLY A 212 35.44 14.29 -9.86
CA GLY A 212 35.36 13.08 -10.65
C GLY A 212 36.71 12.43 -10.84
N GLN A 213 36.72 11.10 -11.03
CA GLN A 213 37.56 10.40 -12.02
C GLN A 213 37.18 8.92 -12.11
N ASN A 214 36.88 8.51 -13.35
CA ASN A 214 37.06 7.20 -13.99
C ASN A 214 37.66 6.04 -13.15
N LYS A 215 37.00 4.87 -13.21
CA LYS A 215 37.59 3.71 -13.91
C LYS A 215 36.59 2.56 -14.10
N LEU A 216 36.58 2.10 -15.36
CA LEU A 216 35.98 0.89 -15.89
C LEU A 216 36.51 -0.40 -15.21
N SER A 217 35.81 -1.49 -15.52
CA SER A 217 36.21 -2.92 -15.48
C SER A 217 36.24 -3.64 -14.13
N ASN A 218 35.26 -4.53 -13.91
CA ASN A 218 35.53 -5.97 -13.99
C ASN A 218 34.23 -6.78 -14.07
N GLU A 219 33.95 -7.29 -15.28
CA GLU A 219 33.05 -8.41 -15.51
C GLU A 219 33.82 -9.73 -15.28
N ASN A 220 33.08 -10.75 -14.83
CA ASN A 220 33.43 -12.18 -14.76
C ASN A 220 34.06 -12.71 -13.46
N MET A 221 33.24 -13.42 -12.68
CA MET A 221 33.42 -14.84 -12.32
C MET A 221 32.67 -15.15 -11.02
N ILE A 222 31.46 -15.72 -11.10
CA ILE A 222 31.05 -16.87 -10.25
C ILE A 222 30.03 -17.68 -11.07
N LYS A 223 30.52 -18.66 -11.83
CA LYS A 223 29.72 -19.80 -12.28
C LYS A 223 29.81 -20.88 -11.21
N GLN A 224 28.62 -21.35 -10.81
CA GLN A 224 28.24 -22.74 -10.59
C GLN A 224 29.26 -23.65 -9.90
N GLU A 225 28.87 -24.15 -8.74
CA GLU A 225 28.35 -25.52 -8.62
C GLU A 225 27.75 -25.71 -7.21
N LEU A 226 26.53 -26.24 -7.13
CA LEU A 226 26.11 -27.22 -6.12
C LEU A 226 24.70 -27.75 -6.48
N ILE A 227 24.72 -28.84 -7.24
CA ILE A 227 23.95 -30.08 -7.04
C ILE A 227 22.43 -29.99 -7.13
N GLU A 228 21.95 -30.42 -8.30
CA GLU A 228 20.65 -31.05 -8.52
C GLU A 228 20.48 -32.27 -7.61
N LYS A 229 19.44 -32.25 -6.78
CA LYS A 229 18.71 -33.45 -6.35
C LYS A 229 17.23 -33.19 -6.58
N GLY A 230 16.60 -34.19 -7.20
CA GLY A 230 15.36 -34.07 -7.96
C GLY A 230 14.24 -33.33 -7.24
N GLN A 231 13.59 -32.44 -7.99
CA GLN A 231 12.26 -31.98 -7.66
C GLN A 231 11.32 -32.51 -8.73
N GLU A 232 10.53 -33.50 -8.32
CA GLU A 232 9.18 -33.66 -8.84
C GLU A 232 8.57 -32.26 -8.95
N SER A 233 8.06 -31.91 -10.12
CA SER A 233 7.40 -30.64 -10.37
C SER A 233 6.05 -30.63 -9.66
N GLU A 234 6.06 -30.57 -8.33
CA GLU A 234 4.88 -30.20 -7.57
C GLU A 234 4.48 -28.80 -8.01
N GLN A 235 3.29 -28.70 -8.57
CA GLN A 235 2.70 -27.45 -9.02
C GLN A 235 2.38 -26.61 -7.77
N ILE A 236 3.33 -25.77 -7.36
CA ILE A 236 3.19 -24.89 -6.19
C ILE A 236 2.07 -23.87 -6.48
N CYS A 237 1.03 -23.86 -5.64
CA CYS A 237 -0.05 -22.90 -5.76
C CYS A 237 0.50 -21.47 -5.61
N GLU A 238 0.00 -20.50 -6.38
CA GLU A 238 0.43 -19.09 -6.30
C GLU A 238 0.36 -18.54 -4.87
N SER A 239 -0.63 -18.99 -4.10
CA SER A 239 -0.77 -18.60 -2.70
C SER A 239 0.37 -19.11 -1.82
N GLU A 240 1.08 -20.17 -2.18
CA GLU A 240 2.14 -20.77 -1.36
C GLU A 240 3.54 -20.24 -1.70
N LYS A 241 3.68 -19.43 -2.75
CA LYS A 241 4.98 -18.93 -3.23
C LYS A 241 5.53 -17.82 -2.32
N CYS A 242 6.86 -17.76 -2.26
CA CYS A 242 7.62 -16.71 -1.59
C CYS A 242 7.21 -15.35 -2.12
N LEU A 243 6.88 -14.40 -1.23
CA LEU A 243 6.46 -13.06 -1.65
C LEU A 243 7.64 -12.17 -2.06
N ILE A 244 8.88 -12.69 -1.94
CA ILE A 244 10.09 -11.98 -2.33
C ILE A 244 10.50 -12.38 -3.75
N CYS A 245 10.63 -13.68 -4.02
CA CYS A 245 11.09 -14.16 -5.33
C CYS A 245 9.98 -14.72 -6.24
N PHE A 246 8.77 -14.95 -5.71
CA PHE A 246 7.64 -15.53 -6.44
C PHE A 246 7.92 -16.84 -7.18
N ALA A 247 9.00 -17.54 -6.82
CA ALA A 247 9.47 -18.73 -7.52
C ALA A 247 9.43 -20.01 -6.67
N LYS A 248 9.71 -19.91 -5.36
CA LYS A 248 9.86 -21.07 -4.46
C LYS A 248 8.80 -21.03 -3.35
N LYS A 249 8.38 -22.19 -2.83
CA LYS A 249 7.42 -22.31 -1.71
C LYS A 249 7.93 -21.57 -0.46
N ARG A 250 7.02 -20.91 0.26
CA ARG A 250 7.30 -20.30 1.56
C ARG A 250 7.56 -21.38 2.58
N LYS A 251 8.62 -21.18 3.37
CA LYS A 251 9.05 -22.13 4.40
C LYS A 251 9.44 -21.45 5.69
N PHE A 252 9.67 -20.14 5.71
CA PHE A 252 10.21 -19.47 6.89
C PHE A 252 9.33 -18.35 7.44
N VAL A 253 9.20 -18.33 8.76
CA VAL A 253 8.57 -17.27 9.55
C VAL A 253 9.64 -16.43 10.27
N ALA A 254 9.51 -15.11 10.22
CA ALA A 254 10.41 -14.19 10.92
C ALA A 254 9.95 -13.90 12.36
N ILE A 255 10.85 -13.96 13.33
CA ILE A 255 10.57 -13.73 14.76
C ILE A 255 11.22 -12.40 15.19
N PRO A 256 10.49 -11.53 15.92
CA PRO A 256 9.20 -11.79 16.58
C PRO A 256 7.95 -11.41 15.76
N CYS A 257 8.11 -10.87 14.54
CA CYS A 257 6.98 -10.27 13.82
C CYS A 257 5.97 -11.27 13.21
N GLY A 258 6.29 -12.57 13.15
CA GLY A 258 5.40 -13.62 12.68
C GLY A 258 5.18 -13.67 11.16
N HIS A 259 5.90 -12.87 10.37
CA HIS A 259 5.67 -12.82 8.92
C HIS A 259 6.22 -14.06 8.20
N PHE A 260 5.31 -14.86 7.64
CA PHE A 260 5.58 -16.06 6.85
C PHE A 260 5.55 -15.76 5.34
N ILE A 261 6.66 -15.22 4.83
CA ILE A 261 6.75 -14.74 3.44
C ILE A 261 7.97 -15.24 2.66
N TYR A 262 8.86 -15.99 3.30
CA TYR A 262 10.20 -16.28 2.78
C TYR A 262 10.39 -17.75 2.39
N CYS A 263 11.10 -17.99 1.30
CA CYS A 263 11.72 -19.29 0.99
C CYS A 263 13.14 -19.37 1.58
N GLN A 264 13.81 -20.53 1.44
CA GLN A 264 15.18 -20.76 1.90
C GLN A 264 16.16 -19.67 1.44
N VAL A 265 16.20 -19.38 0.13
CA VAL A 265 17.15 -18.42 -0.45
C VAL A 265 16.87 -17.00 0.04
N CYS A 266 15.61 -16.59 0.08
CA CYS A 266 15.24 -15.25 0.51
C CYS A 266 15.41 -15.03 2.03
N LYS A 267 15.38 -16.09 2.84
CA LYS A 267 15.72 -16.02 4.27
C LYS A 267 17.16 -15.55 4.46
N GLU A 268 18.12 -16.06 3.69
CA GLU A 268 19.54 -15.70 3.85
C GLU A 268 19.77 -14.20 3.65
N LEU A 269 19.09 -13.61 2.66
CA LEU A 269 19.12 -12.16 2.41
C LEU A 269 18.60 -11.34 3.60
N VAL A 270 17.57 -11.83 4.28
CA VAL A 270 16.99 -11.17 5.46
C VAL A 270 17.89 -11.30 6.67
N MET A 271 18.52 -12.45 6.86
CA MET A 271 19.45 -12.67 7.97
C MET A 271 20.70 -11.80 7.86
N GLN A 272 21.10 -11.36 6.65
CA GLN A 272 22.16 -10.37 6.48
C GLN A 272 21.76 -8.96 6.98
N LYS A 273 20.49 -8.58 6.81
CA LYS A 273 19.99 -7.24 7.16
C LYS A 273 19.27 -7.19 8.52
N LEU A 274 19.03 -8.34 9.14
CA LEU A 274 18.31 -8.54 10.40
C LEU A 274 16.99 -7.77 10.51
N LYS A 275 16.26 -7.60 9.40
CA LYS A 275 15.00 -6.84 9.33
C LYS A 275 14.00 -7.51 8.41
N CYS A 276 12.75 -7.57 8.86
CA CYS A 276 11.65 -8.16 8.10
C CYS A 276 11.34 -7.27 6.88
N LEU A 277 11.25 -7.86 5.70
CA LEU A 277 11.00 -7.09 4.47
C LEU A 277 9.55 -6.58 4.36
N LEU A 278 8.63 -7.13 5.16
CA LEU A 278 7.23 -6.70 5.16
C LEU A 278 6.96 -5.59 6.19
N CYS A 279 7.36 -5.79 7.45
CA CYS A 279 7.07 -4.82 8.52
C CYS A 279 8.29 -4.03 9.02
N ARG A 280 9.50 -4.29 8.50
CA ARG A 280 10.77 -3.65 8.90
C ARG A 280 11.20 -3.86 10.36
N GLN A 281 10.45 -4.64 11.14
CA GLN A 281 10.84 -5.02 12.50
C GLN A 281 12.11 -5.87 12.47
N ASN A 282 12.97 -5.68 13.49
CA ASN A 282 14.20 -6.46 13.63
C ASN A 282 13.87 -7.96 13.73
N VAL A 283 14.55 -8.76 12.91
CA VAL A 283 14.42 -10.21 12.88
C VAL A 283 15.52 -10.78 13.76
N LEU A 284 15.11 -11.42 14.84
CA LEU A 284 16.02 -12.09 15.76
C LEU A 284 16.33 -13.50 15.26
N GLN A 285 15.31 -14.20 14.75
CA GLN A 285 15.39 -15.59 14.32
C GLN A 285 14.41 -15.86 13.18
N MET A 286 14.68 -16.91 12.39
CA MET A 286 13.75 -17.41 11.37
C MET A 286 13.56 -18.92 11.52
N PHE A 287 12.32 -19.35 11.74
CA PHE A 287 11.97 -20.77 11.88
C PHE A 287 11.44 -21.34 10.57
N GLU A 288 11.89 -22.55 10.24
CA GLU A 288 11.28 -23.33 9.16
C GLU A 288 9.96 -23.92 9.64
N ILE A 289 8.94 -23.82 8.80
CA ILE A 289 7.63 -24.44 9.00
C ILE A 289 7.52 -25.56 7.97
N PHE A 290 7.33 -26.78 8.49
CA PHE A 290 7.01 -27.95 7.69
C PHE A 290 5.48 -28.01 7.57
N ALA A 291 4.97 -27.76 6.36
CA ALA A 291 3.56 -27.78 6.02
C ALA A 291 3.33 -28.59 4.74
#